data_AF-A0A814MGR3-F1
#
_entry.id   AF-A0A814MGR3-F1
#
_cell.length_a   1.000
_cell.length_b   1.000
_cell.length_c   1.000
_cell.angle_alpha   90.00
_cell.angle_beta   90.00
_cell.angle_gamma   90.00
#
_symmetry.space_group_name_H-M   'P 1'
#
loop_
_entity.id
_entity.type
_entity.pdbx_description
1 polymer ?
#
loop_
_entity_poly.entity_id
_entity_poly.type
_entity_poly.pdbx_seq_one_letter_code
_entity_poly.pdbx_strand_id
1 'polypeptide(L)'
;MAGVAKYFEGHVYNKFNEQIDFNNPKYKGKIIGLYFSAYWCSPCCGFTPTLTDFYKTYGKEKNFEVIFLSSDHDEQSFDDYYKKMPWLKYDYKERKKKERLAKKFKVTGIPALVLVDGDSGDVICSDAIDQIHDEDREGRYFPWKKDK
;
A
#
# COMPACT_ATOMS: atom_id res chain seq x y z
N MET A 1 12.69 5.17 14.33
CA MET A 1 11.41 5.73 13.84
C MET A 1 10.28 4.97 14.49
N ALA A 2 9.20 5.66 14.88
CA ALA A 2 7.98 5.04 15.40
C ALA A 2 7.00 4.73 14.25
N GLY A 3 5.98 3.91 14.51
CA GLY A 3 4.92 3.60 13.57
C GLY A 3 5.36 2.96 12.26
N VAL A 4 4.58 3.19 11.21
CA VAL A 4 4.83 2.62 9.88
C VAL A 4 6.15 3.08 9.26
N ALA A 5 6.64 4.27 9.65
CA ALA A 5 7.89 4.84 9.13
C ALA A 5 9.11 3.93 9.37
N LYS A 6 9.07 3.10 10.42
CA LYS A 6 10.12 2.11 10.72
C LYS A 6 10.40 1.13 9.58
N TYR A 7 9.46 0.98 8.65
CA TYR A 7 9.59 0.10 7.49
C TYR A 7 10.29 0.74 6.30
N PHE A 8 10.29 2.07 6.20
CA PHE A 8 10.63 2.73 4.94
C PHE A 8 11.90 3.57 4.99
N GLU A 9 12.41 3.90 6.18
CA GLU A 9 13.67 4.65 6.31
C GLU A 9 13.65 5.98 5.53
N GLY A 10 12.47 6.61 5.43
CA GLY A 10 12.29 7.87 4.72
C GLY A 10 12.09 7.74 3.21
N HIS A 11 12.10 6.55 2.62
CA HIS A 11 12.03 6.39 1.16
C HIS A 11 10.59 6.29 0.62
N VAL A 12 9.65 7.07 1.17
CA VAL A 12 8.26 7.16 0.66
C VAL A 12 8.02 8.55 0.09
N TYR A 13 7.40 8.61 -1.08
CA TYR A 13 7.20 9.84 -1.84
C TYR A 13 5.76 9.97 -2.32
N ASN A 14 5.28 11.21 -2.42
CA ASN A 14 3.98 11.51 -3.04
C ASN A 14 4.09 11.69 -4.57
N LYS A 15 2.97 12.07 -5.20
CA LYS A 15 2.88 12.32 -6.64
C LYS A 15 3.72 13.51 -7.13
N PHE A 16 4.15 14.40 -6.23
CA PHE A 16 5.04 15.51 -6.52
C PHE A 16 6.51 15.16 -6.27
N ASN A 17 6.83 13.89 -5.99
CA ASN A 17 8.15 13.40 -5.57
C ASN A 17 8.67 14.07 -4.28
N GLU A 18 7.77 14.55 -3.43
CA GLU A 18 8.13 15.05 -2.10
C GLU A 18 8.20 13.87 -1.14
N GLN A 19 9.26 13.84 -0.34
CA GLN A 19 9.47 12.83 0.68
C GLN A 19 8.43 12.97 1.80
N ILE A 20 7.85 11.85 2.23
CA ILE A 20 6.82 11.81 3.26
C ILE A 20 7.44 11.73 4.65
N ASP A 21 7.05 12.68 5.51
CA ASP A 21 7.22 12.59 6.95
C ASP A 21 5.95 12.06 7.62
N PHE A 22 5.99 10.81 8.10
CA PHE A 22 4.89 10.18 8.84
C PHE A 22 4.69 10.76 10.26
N ASN A 23 5.53 11.70 10.71
CA ASN A 23 5.25 12.49 11.90
C ASN A 23 4.28 13.64 11.63
N ASN A 24 4.08 14.02 10.36
CA ASN A 24 3.10 15.02 9.99
C ASN A 24 1.69 14.58 10.46
N PRO A 25 0.92 15.44 11.14
CA PRO A 25 -0.44 15.14 11.61
C PRO A 25 -1.37 14.58 10.54
N LYS A 26 -1.15 14.92 9.26
CA LYS A 26 -1.87 14.37 8.12
C LYS A 26 -1.84 12.84 8.07
N TYR A 27 -0.77 12.19 8.56
CA TYR A 27 -0.60 10.75 8.51
C TYR A 27 -0.89 10.03 9.83
N LYS A 28 -1.19 10.78 10.92
CA LYS A 28 -1.50 10.19 12.23
C LYS A 28 -2.86 9.51 12.24
N GLY A 29 -2.95 8.37 12.92
CA GLY A 29 -4.15 7.54 13.01
C GLY A 29 -4.61 6.93 11.68
N LYS A 30 -3.80 7.04 10.61
CA LYS A 30 -4.15 6.47 9.30
C LYS A 30 -3.98 4.97 9.28
N ILE A 31 -4.85 4.31 8.53
CA ILE A 31 -4.61 2.93 8.11
C ILE A 31 -3.82 2.98 6.81
N ILE A 32 -2.72 2.23 6.75
CA ILE A 32 -1.80 2.24 5.62
C ILE A 32 -1.88 0.90 4.90
N GLY A 33 -2.22 0.95 3.61
CA GLY A 33 -2.21 -0.20 2.71
C GLY A 33 -0.84 -0.35 2.05
N LEU A 34 -0.14 -1.44 2.35
CA LEU A 34 1.09 -1.83 1.69
C LEU A 34 0.73 -2.62 0.43
N TYR A 35 0.76 -1.95 -0.73
CA TYR A 35 0.30 -2.53 -1.99
C TYR A 35 1.48 -3.06 -2.80
N PHE A 36 1.69 -4.38 -2.75
CA PHE A 36 2.71 -5.08 -3.51
C PHE A 36 2.16 -5.47 -4.87
N SER A 37 2.75 -4.93 -5.93
CA SER A 37 2.20 -5.05 -7.28
C SER A 37 3.26 -4.78 -8.35
N ALA A 38 2.95 -5.06 -9.61
CA ALA A 38 3.81 -4.77 -10.75
C ALA A 38 3.01 -4.68 -12.05
N TYR A 39 3.55 -3.96 -13.04
CA TYR A 39 2.93 -3.75 -14.33
C TYR A 39 2.85 -5.02 -15.18
N TRP A 40 3.92 -5.82 -15.18
CA TRP A 40 4.00 -7.09 -15.92
C TRP A 40 3.05 -8.17 -15.40
N CYS A 41 2.47 -7.96 -14.22
CA CYS A 41 1.55 -8.88 -13.56
C CYS A 41 0.10 -8.59 -14.01
N SER A 42 -0.45 -9.48 -14.84
CA SER A 42 -1.84 -9.37 -15.33
C SER A 42 -2.90 -9.22 -14.21
N PRO A 43 -2.94 -10.07 -13.15
CA PRO A 43 -3.92 -9.89 -12.08
C PRO A 43 -3.73 -8.57 -11.32
N CYS A 44 -2.50 -8.06 -11.24
CA CYS A 44 -2.21 -6.76 -10.64
C CYS A 44 -2.83 -5.60 -11.44
N CYS A 45 -2.69 -5.64 -12.76
CA CYS A 45 -3.33 -4.68 -13.65
C CYS A 45 -4.86 -4.72 -13.55
N GLY A 46 -5.44 -5.91 -13.33
CA GLY A 46 -6.88 -6.08 -13.10
C GLY A 46 -7.36 -5.51 -11.75
N PHE A 47 -6.60 -5.68 -10.68
CA PHE A 47 -6.99 -5.23 -9.34
C PHE A 47 -6.76 -3.73 -9.09
N THR A 48 -5.77 -3.12 -9.75
CA THR A 48 -5.39 -1.71 -9.49
C THR A 48 -6.53 -0.71 -9.71
N PRO A 49 -7.35 -0.82 -10.78
CA PRO A 49 -8.55 0.00 -10.94
C PRO A 49 -9.51 -0.16 -9.76
N THR A 50 -9.79 -1.38 -9.33
CA THR A 50 -10.68 -1.67 -8.18
C THR A 50 -10.18 -0.99 -6.90
N LEU A 51 -8.88 -1.12 -6.59
CA LEU A 51 -8.30 -0.45 -5.43
C LEU A 51 -8.32 1.08 -5.58
N THR A 52 -8.12 1.59 -6.79
CA THR A 52 -8.20 3.03 -7.09
C THR A 52 -9.60 3.58 -6.83
N ASP A 53 -10.64 2.86 -7.23
CA ASP A 53 -12.03 3.25 -7.03
C ASP A 53 -12.41 3.18 -5.55
N PHE A 54 -12.01 2.12 -4.84
CA PHE A 54 -12.19 2.02 -3.39
C PHE A 54 -11.49 3.18 -2.66
N TYR A 55 -10.23 3.47 -3.02
CA TYR A 55 -9.44 4.54 -2.43
C TYR A 55 -10.08 5.91 -2.64
N LYS A 56 -10.52 6.22 -3.86
CA LYS A 56 -11.17 7.50 -4.17
C LYS A 56 -12.52 7.66 -3.48
N THR A 57 -13.30 6.58 -3.41
CA THR A 57 -14.66 6.61 -2.85
C THR A 57 -14.65 6.66 -1.33
N TYR A 58 -13.84 5.80 -0.69
CA TYR A 58 -13.91 5.58 0.75
C TYR A 58 -12.66 6.01 1.52
N GLY A 59 -11.55 6.27 0.83
CA GLY A 59 -10.26 6.46 1.50
C GLY A 59 -10.23 7.62 2.50
N LYS A 60 -10.95 8.71 2.21
CA LYS A 60 -11.05 9.85 3.13
C LYS A 60 -11.84 9.51 4.39
N GLU A 61 -13.02 8.90 4.23
CA GLU A 61 -13.88 8.49 5.36
C GLU A 61 -13.19 7.45 6.24
N LYS A 62 -12.52 6.47 5.60
CA LYS A 62 -11.86 5.35 6.28
C LYS A 62 -10.45 5.70 6.79
N ASN A 63 -10.06 6.98 6.74
CA ASN A 63 -8.71 7.48 7.06
C ASN A 63 -7.58 6.60 6.48
N PHE A 64 -7.72 6.21 5.22
CA PHE A 64 -6.87 5.25 4.54
C PHE A 64 -5.85 5.95 3.62
N GLU A 65 -4.65 5.39 3.53
CA GLU A 65 -3.61 5.78 2.58
C GLU A 65 -2.91 4.52 2.03
N VAL A 66 -2.38 4.57 0.82
CA VAL A 66 -1.71 3.44 0.17
C VAL A 66 -0.26 3.80 -0.17
N ILE A 67 0.63 2.81 0.00
CA ILE A 67 2.03 2.90 -0.42
C ILE A 67 2.28 1.79 -1.44
N PHE A 68 2.57 2.19 -2.67
CA PHE A 68 2.93 1.28 -3.74
C PHE A 68 4.34 0.72 -3.54
N LEU A 69 4.44 -0.61 -3.49
CA LEU A 69 5.67 -1.39 -3.33
C LEU A 69 5.90 -2.22 -4.59
N SER A 70 6.54 -1.60 -5.58
CA SER A 70 6.70 -2.16 -6.91
C SER A 70 7.56 -3.44 -6.95
N SER A 71 7.16 -4.38 -7.79
CA SER A 71 7.96 -5.53 -8.23
C SER A 71 8.31 -5.48 -9.72
N ASP A 72 8.21 -4.31 -10.34
CA ASP A 72 8.60 -4.08 -11.74
C ASP A 72 10.08 -4.40 -11.97
N HIS A 73 10.46 -4.76 -13.19
CA HIS A 73 11.84 -5.16 -13.49
C HIS A 73 12.76 -3.97 -13.78
N ASP A 74 12.19 -2.84 -14.16
CA ASP A 74 12.89 -1.61 -14.55
C ASP A 74 12.12 -0.36 -14.05
N GLU A 75 12.81 0.77 -13.95
CA GLU A 75 12.27 2.03 -13.40
C GLU A 75 11.22 2.66 -14.34
N GLN A 76 11.34 2.43 -15.65
CA GLN A 76 10.39 2.95 -16.63
C GLN A 76 9.01 2.29 -16.47
N SER A 77 8.97 0.95 -16.37
CA SER A 77 7.75 0.19 -16.10
C SER A 77 7.12 0.59 -14.77
N PHE A 78 7.94 0.82 -13.75
CA PHE A 78 7.50 1.33 -12.45
C PHE A 78 6.81 2.68 -12.57
N ASP A 79 7.45 3.65 -13.22
CA ASP A 79 6.92 5.01 -13.36
C ASP A 79 5.64 5.01 -14.20
N ASP A 80 5.61 4.27 -15.31
CA ASP A 80 4.44 4.18 -16.18
C ASP A 80 3.22 3.56 -15.49
N TYR A 81 3.44 2.57 -14.63
CA TYR A 81 2.38 1.98 -13.85
C TYR A 81 1.93 2.88 -12.70
N TYR A 82 2.87 3.49 -11.98
CA TYR A 82 2.57 4.40 -10.88
C TYR A 82 1.79 5.65 -11.33
N LYS A 83 1.95 6.10 -12.59
CA LYS A 83 1.12 7.18 -13.16
C LYS A 83 -0.38 6.92 -13.01
N LYS A 84 -0.81 5.65 -13.04
CA LYS A 84 -2.22 5.24 -12.94
C LYS A 84 -2.75 5.25 -11.50
N MET A 85 -1.89 5.46 -10.50
CA MET A 85 -2.22 5.34 -9.09
C MET A 85 -2.29 6.72 -8.39
N PRO A 86 -3.29 6.96 -7.52
CA PRO A 86 -3.49 8.26 -6.84
C PRO A 86 -2.79 8.39 -5.48
N TRP A 87 -1.97 7.42 -5.07
CA TRP A 87 -1.40 7.30 -3.73
C TRP A 87 0.13 7.40 -3.70
N LEU A 88 0.77 7.10 -2.56
CA LEU A 88 2.22 7.21 -2.34
C LEU A 88 3.00 6.07 -3.01
N LYS A 89 4.30 6.29 -3.27
CA LYS A 89 5.24 5.23 -3.70
C LYS A 89 6.38 5.04 -2.72
N TYR A 90 6.83 3.80 -2.59
CA TYR A 90 8.16 3.52 -2.05
C TYR A 90 9.20 3.70 -3.16
N ASP A 91 10.39 4.19 -2.81
CA ASP A 91 11.47 4.40 -3.76
C ASP A 91 11.83 3.10 -4.49
N TYR A 92 11.77 3.17 -5.82
CA TYR A 92 12.11 2.05 -6.68
C TYR A 92 13.56 1.59 -6.48
N LYS A 93 14.48 2.50 -6.14
CA LYS A 93 15.91 2.19 -5.94
C LYS A 93 16.14 1.29 -4.73
N GLU A 94 15.22 1.27 -3.76
CA GLU A 94 15.32 0.50 -2.52
C GLU A 94 14.88 -0.97 -2.67
N ARG A 95 15.28 -1.61 -3.78
CA ARG A 95 14.88 -2.98 -4.19
C ARG A 95 15.06 -4.02 -3.09
N LYS A 96 16.26 -4.09 -2.52
CA LYS A 96 16.60 -5.05 -1.45
C LYS A 96 15.79 -4.80 -0.18
N LYS A 97 15.48 -3.54 0.14
CA LYS A 97 14.64 -3.20 1.32
C LYS A 97 13.20 -3.62 1.06
N LYS A 98 12.65 -3.33 -0.13
CA LYS A 98 11.33 -3.76 -0.55
C LYS A 98 11.17 -5.28 -0.49
N GLU A 99 12.15 -6.05 -0.95
CA GLU A 99 12.14 -7.52 -0.83
C GLU A 99 12.12 -8.01 0.64
N ARG A 100 12.85 -7.34 1.54
CA ARG A 100 12.78 -7.65 2.98
C ARG A 100 11.41 -7.33 3.56
N LEU A 101 10.76 -6.25 3.10
CA LEU A 101 9.38 -5.93 3.49
C LEU A 101 8.40 -7.01 3.02
N ALA A 102 8.49 -7.45 1.76
CA ALA A 102 7.66 -8.54 1.25
C ALA A 102 7.79 -9.80 2.12
N LYS A 103 9.03 -10.20 2.46
CA LYS A 103 9.28 -11.33 3.37
C LYS A 103 8.71 -11.10 4.77
N LYS A 104 8.91 -9.91 5.34
CA LYS A 104 8.40 -9.54 6.67
C LYS A 104 6.88 -9.67 6.76
N PHE A 105 6.17 -9.23 5.73
CA PHE A 105 4.72 -9.31 5.65
C PHE A 105 4.21 -10.61 5.03
N LYS A 106 5.09 -11.61 4.84
CA LYS A 106 4.77 -12.94 4.30
C LYS A 106 4.08 -12.88 2.92
N VAL A 107 4.43 -11.89 2.11
CA VAL A 107 3.93 -11.75 0.74
C VAL A 107 4.65 -12.76 -0.15
N THR A 108 3.91 -13.78 -0.60
CA THR A 108 4.42 -14.85 -1.48
C THR A 108 4.00 -14.69 -2.94
N GLY A 109 3.08 -13.77 -3.24
CA GLY A 109 2.58 -13.49 -4.58
C GLY A 109 2.05 -12.06 -4.69
N ILE A 110 1.77 -11.62 -5.91
CA ILE A 110 1.17 -10.32 -6.22
C ILE A 110 -0.05 -10.49 -7.14
N PRO A 111 -1.08 -9.64 -7.06
CA PRO A 111 -1.18 -8.48 -6.15
C PRO A 111 -1.35 -8.90 -4.68
N ALA A 112 -0.83 -8.10 -3.76
CA ALA A 112 -1.08 -8.25 -2.33
C ALA A 112 -1.29 -6.89 -1.68
N LEU A 113 -2.22 -6.81 -0.73
CA LEU A 113 -2.52 -5.61 0.04
C LEU A 113 -2.57 -5.95 1.52
N VAL A 114 -1.59 -5.44 2.26
CA VAL A 114 -1.49 -5.61 3.71
C VAL A 114 -1.86 -4.30 4.39
N LEU A 115 -2.87 -4.32 5.26
CA LEU A 115 -3.25 -3.17 6.07
C LEU A 115 -2.46 -3.16 7.36
N VAL A 116 -1.85 -2.02 7.66
CA VAL A 116 -1.16 -1.77 8.92
C VAL A 116 -1.68 -0.49 9.58
N ASP A 117 -1.60 -0.44 10.89
CA ASP A 117 -1.85 0.78 11.65
C ASP A 117 -0.69 1.77 11.45
N GLY A 118 -0.98 3.02 11.10
CA GLY A 118 0.03 4.02 10.77
C GLY A 118 0.91 4.42 11.95
N ASP A 119 0.36 4.42 13.16
CA ASP A 119 1.02 4.93 14.36
C ASP A 119 1.87 3.87 15.09
N SER A 120 1.43 2.61 15.08
CA SER A 120 2.17 1.47 15.65
C SER A 120 2.99 0.71 14.60
N GLY A 121 2.53 0.70 13.35
CA GLY A 121 3.03 -0.15 12.27
C GLY A 121 2.59 -1.61 12.39
N ASP A 122 1.63 -1.92 13.26
CA ASP A 122 1.16 -3.29 13.47
C ASP A 122 0.22 -3.74 12.36
N VAL A 123 0.27 -5.04 12.03
CA VAL A 123 -0.59 -5.61 10.99
C VAL A 123 -2.02 -5.68 11.50
N ILE A 124 -2.94 -5.11 10.70
CA ILE A 124 -4.38 -5.14 10.93
C ILE A 124 -5.02 -6.27 10.13
N CYS A 125 -4.73 -6.32 8.83
CA CYS A 125 -5.23 -7.33 7.90
C CYS A 125 -4.11 -7.70 6.92
N SER A 126 -3.79 -8.98 6.80
CA SER A 126 -2.74 -9.46 5.89
C SER A 126 -3.23 -9.72 4.47
N ASP A 127 -4.55 -9.68 4.24
CA ASP A 127 -5.15 -10.10 2.98
C ASP A 127 -6.39 -9.27 2.64
N ALA A 128 -6.15 -8.00 2.28
CA ALA A 128 -7.21 -7.05 1.98
C ALA A 128 -7.64 -7.07 0.49
N ILE A 129 -6.99 -7.87 -0.36
CA ILE A 129 -7.38 -7.99 -1.78
C ILE A 129 -8.77 -8.61 -1.87
N ASP A 130 -8.97 -9.77 -1.25
CA ASP A 130 -10.23 -10.52 -1.29
C ASP A 130 -11.38 -9.72 -0.67
N GLN A 131 -11.08 -8.96 0.38
CA GLN A 131 -12.05 -8.07 1.02
C GLN A 131 -12.57 -7.00 0.05
N ILE A 132 -11.67 -6.32 -0.67
CA ILE A 132 -12.05 -5.26 -1.62
C ILE A 132 -12.68 -5.83 -2.89
N HIS A 133 -12.21 -6.98 -3.35
CA HIS A 133 -12.63 -7.55 -4.62
C HIS A 133 -13.96 -8.32 -4.53
N ASP A 134 -14.15 -9.12 -3.47
CA ASP A 134 -15.20 -10.15 -3.44
C ASP A 134 -16.13 -10.04 -2.22
N GLU A 135 -15.62 -9.73 -1.03
CA GLU A 135 -16.42 -9.88 0.21
C GLU A 135 -17.12 -8.58 0.66
N ASP A 136 -16.41 -7.45 0.64
CA ASP A 136 -16.85 -6.18 1.22
C ASP A 136 -16.36 -4.98 0.38
N ARG A 137 -16.86 -4.92 -0.85
CA ARG A 137 -16.52 -3.90 -1.86
C ARG A 137 -16.71 -2.45 -1.41
N GLU A 138 -17.56 -2.22 -0.41
CA GLU A 138 -17.84 -0.89 0.16
C GLU A 138 -17.07 -0.66 1.47
N GLY A 139 -16.37 -1.68 1.97
CA GLY A 139 -15.59 -1.63 3.21
C GLY A 139 -16.44 -1.37 4.45
N ARG A 140 -17.65 -1.92 4.51
CA ARG A 140 -18.55 -1.82 5.67
C ARG A 140 -17.91 -2.36 6.96
N TYR A 141 -17.00 -3.31 6.83
CA TYR A 141 -16.25 -3.94 7.92
C TYR A 141 -14.77 -3.55 7.91
N PHE A 142 -14.37 -2.56 7.10
CA PHE A 142 -13.00 -2.05 7.09
C PHE A 142 -12.60 -1.59 8.50
N PRO A 143 -11.39 -1.94 8.99
CA PRO A 143 -10.24 -2.47 8.24
C PRO A 143 -10.06 -3.98 8.29
N TRP A 144 -11.16 -4.74 8.44
CA TRP A 144 -11.16 -6.21 8.39
C TRP A 144 -10.15 -6.83 9.36
N LYS A 145 -10.18 -6.35 10.61
CA LYS A 145 -9.43 -6.96 11.71
C LYS A 145 -9.90 -8.41 11.82
N LYS A 146 -8.98 -9.37 11.64
CA LYS A 146 -9.27 -10.76 11.97
C LYS A 146 -9.32 -10.86 13.50
N ASP A 147 -10.41 -11.41 14.02
CA ASP A 147 -10.49 -11.77 15.44
C ASP A 147 -9.37 -12.77 15.74
N LYS A 148 -8.62 -12.49 16.81
CA LYS A 148 -7.51 -13.36 17.26
C LYS A 148 -8.04 -14.59 17.96
#